data_AF-A0AAZ3Q882-F1
#
_entry.id   AF-A0AAZ3Q882-F1
#
_cell.length_a   1.000
_cell.length_b   1.000
_cell.length_c   1.000
_cell.angle_alpha   90.00
_cell.angle_beta   90.00
_cell.angle_gamma   90.00
#
_symmetry.space_group_name_H-M   'P 1'
#
loop_
_entity.id
_entity.type
_entity.pdbx_description
1 polymer ?
#
loop_
_entity_poly.entity_id
_entity_poly.type
_entity_poly.pdbx_seq_one_letter_code
_entity_poly.pdbx_strand_id
1 'polypeptide(L)'
;TTSSIELVVVNSISNTPNKTYSTDVAIRGVLIGAMRRLQETTAGFNFTYTEDRNYGPFLVSVNGVAGNNTENTFWELLVQTGGNGTTIRPDVGE
;
A
#
# COMPACT_ATOMS: atom_id res chain seq x y z
N THR A 1 -13.10 -18.52 -0.80
CA THR A 1 -13.88 -17.28 -0.63
C THR A 1 -12.92 -16.10 -0.58
N THR A 2 -13.22 -15.04 -1.33
CA THR A 2 -12.41 -13.82 -1.42
C THR A 2 -13.13 -12.64 -0.75
N SER A 3 -12.40 -11.56 -0.49
CA SER A 3 -12.89 -10.29 0.04
C SER A 3 -12.28 -9.17 -0.80
N SER A 4 -13.07 -8.16 -1.13
CA SER A 4 -12.60 -7.01 -1.89
C SER A 4 -11.87 -6.01 -0.98
N ILE A 5 -10.82 -5.41 -1.50
CA ILE A 5 -10.07 -4.32 -0.86
C ILE A 5 -9.91 -3.17 -1.84
N GLU A 6 -10.10 -1.95 -1.34
CA GLU A 6 -9.75 -0.72 -2.04
C GLU A 6 -8.42 -0.18 -1.50
N LEU A 7 -7.48 0.08 -2.40
CA LEU A 7 -6.17 0.67 -2.10
C LEU A 7 -6.11 2.07 -2.67
N VAL A 8 -6.00 3.07 -1.80
CA VAL A 8 -5.86 4.48 -2.18
C VAL A 8 -4.40 4.89 -2.02
N VAL A 9 -3.78 5.31 -3.13
CA VAL A 9 -2.42 5.84 -3.16
C VAL A 9 -2.48 7.36 -3.13
N VAL A 10 -1.98 7.92 -2.04
CA VAL A 10 -1.85 9.36 -1.82
C VAL A 10 -0.37 9.71 -1.84
N ASN A 11 0.04 10.60 -2.75
CA ASN A 11 1.36 11.20 -2.72
C ASN A 11 1.23 12.60 -2.11
N SER A 12 1.63 12.76 -0.86
CA SER A 12 1.57 14.05 -0.16
C SER A 12 2.71 15.00 -0.53
N ILE A 13 3.73 14.53 -1.25
CA ILE A 13 4.91 15.29 -1.64
C ILE A 13 4.63 16.06 -2.95
N SER A 14 3.85 15.47 -3.86
CA SER A 14 3.47 16.09 -5.13
C SER A 14 1.97 16.29 -5.22
N ASN A 15 1.50 17.38 -5.85
CA ASN A 15 0.07 17.66 -6.08
C ASN A 15 -0.58 16.76 -7.14
N THR A 16 -0.15 15.50 -7.27
CA THR A 16 -0.77 14.52 -8.15
C THR A 16 -2.11 14.05 -7.58
N PRO A 17 -3.15 13.87 -8.39
CA PRO A 17 -4.41 13.30 -7.93
C PRO A 17 -4.21 11.92 -7.29
N ASN A 18 -4.94 11.67 -6.21
CA ASN A 18 -5.00 10.36 -5.56
C ASN A 18 -5.46 9.30 -6.56
N LYS A 19 -4.91 8.10 -6.46
CA LYS A 19 -5.32 6.96 -7.28
C LYS A 19 -5.95 5.89 -6.42
N THR A 20 -7.11 5.39 -6.85
CA THR A 20 -7.80 4.29 -6.19
C THR A 20 -7.75 3.06 -7.06
N TYR A 21 -7.42 1.92 -6.46
CA TYR A 21 -7.37 0.62 -7.09
C TYR A 21 -8.20 -0.37 -6.27
N SER A 22 -8.83 -1.33 -6.93
CA SER A 22 -9.63 -2.34 -6.24
C SER A 22 -9.21 -3.72 -6.72
N THR A 23 -9.10 -4.66 -5.79
CA THR A 23 -8.86 -6.07 -6.12
C THR A 23 -9.51 -6.96 -5.08
N ASP A 24 -9.62 -8.24 -5.41
CA ASP A 24 -10.00 -9.25 -4.45
C ASP A 24 -8.76 -9.86 -3.81
N VAL A 25 -8.86 -10.27 -2.56
CA VAL A 25 -7.87 -11.08 -1.85
C VAL A 25 -8.54 -12.27 -1.18
N ALA A 26 -7.78 -13.29 -0.80
CA ALA A 26 -8.33 -14.31 0.10
C ALA A 26 -8.84 -13.65 1.40
N ILE A 27 -9.88 -14.21 2.01
CA ILE A 27 -10.30 -13.77 3.35
C ILE A 27 -9.10 -13.89 4.30
N ARG A 28 -8.80 -12.83 5.08
CA ARG A 28 -7.58 -12.69 5.91
C ARG A 28 -6.27 -12.63 5.11
N GLY A 29 -6.36 -12.40 3.81
CA GLY A 29 -5.20 -12.13 2.96
C GLY A 29 -4.48 -10.85 3.39
N VAL A 30 -3.18 -10.83 3.15
CA VAL A 30 -2.29 -9.71 3.53
C VAL A 30 -2.24 -8.65 2.43
N LEU A 31 -2.00 -7.39 2.80
CA LEU A 31 -1.92 -6.25 1.88
C LEU A 31 -0.92 -6.49 0.73
N ILE A 32 0.26 -7.06 1.02
CA ILE A 32 1.26 -7.35 -0.01
C ILE A 32 0.73 -8.29 -1.10
N GLY A 33 -0.17 -9.22 -0.76
CA GLY A 33 -0.85 -10.08 -1.72
C GLY A 33 -1.81 -9.32 -2.63
N ALA A 34 -2.54 -8.34 -2.08
CA ALA A 34 -3.38 -7.44 -2.87
C ALA A 34 -2.54 -6.62 -3.86
N MET A 35 -1.43 -6.04 -3.38
CA MET A 35 -0.55 -5.22 -4.20
C MET A 35 0.10 -6.04 -5.34
N ARG A 36 0.55 -7.27 -5.07
CA ARG A 36 1.08 -8.18 -6.12
C ARG A 36 0.04 -8.44 -7.21
N ARG A 37 -1.20 -8.75 -6.82
CA ARG A 37 -2.30 -8.96 -7.77
C ARG A 37 -2.62 -7.71 -8.59
N LEU A 38 -2.64 -6.53 -7.96
CA LEU A 38 -2.83 -5.26 -8.66
C LEU A 38 -1.71 -5.02 -9.68
N GLN A 39 -0.46 -5.26 -9.32
CA GLN A 39 0.68 -5.08 -10.23
C GLN A 39 0.63 -6.04 -11.43
N GLU A 40 0.13 -7.26 -11.25
CA GLU A 40 -0.03 -8.24 -12.32
C GLU A 40 -1.18 -7.90 -13.28
N THR A 41 -2.27 -7.32 -12.76
CA THR A 41 -3.55 -7.25 -13.48
C THR A 41 -4.02 -5.84 -13.83
N THR A 42 -3.45 -4.81 -13.20
CA THR A 42 -3.93 -3.42 -13.31
C THR A 42 -2.86 -2.52 -13.90
N ALA A 43 -3.08 -2.08 -15.14
CA ALA A 43 -2.19 -1.13 -15.80
C ALA A 43 -2.02 0.14 -14.97
N GLY A 44 -0.77 0.57 -14.78
CA GLY A 44 -0.46 1.78 -14.02
C GLY A 44 -0.49 1.61 -12.50
N PHE A 45 -0.61 0.38 -11.98
CA PHE A 45 -0.19 0.05 -10.62
C PHE A 45 1.15 -0.68 -10.66
N ASN A 46 2.14 -0.18 -9.92
CA ASN A 46 3.42 -0.85 -9.73
C ASN A 46 3.95 -0.52 -8.34
N PHE A 47 4.62 -1.46 -7.68
CA PHE A 47 5.28 -1.19 -6.42
C PHE A 47 6.56 -2.02 -6.29
N THR A 48 7.44 -1.60 -5.38
CA THR A 48 8.63 -2.37 -5.01
C THR A 48 8.74 -2.42 -3.51
N TYR A 49 9.33 -3.50 -3.00
CA TYR A 49 9.59 -3.70 -1.59
C TYR A 49 10.90 -4.46 -1.43
N THR A 50 11.51 -4.32 -0.25
CA THR A 50 12.64 -5.15 0.18
C THR A 50 12.20 -6.06 1.30
N GLU A 51 12.72 -7.28 1.33
CA GLU A 51 12.50 -8.19 2.46
C GLU A 51 13.48 -7.84 3.58
N ASP A 52 12.96 -7.53 4.77
CA ASP A 52 13.73 -7.45 6.00
C ASP A 52 13.52 -8.72 6.82
N ARG A 53 14.60 -9.24 7.42
CA ARG A 53 14.54 -10.50 8.19
C ARG A 53 13.69 -10.41 9.45
N ASN A 54 13.62 -9.24 10.06
CA ASN A 54 12.93 -9.01 11.33
C ASN A 54 11.51 -8.47 11.12
N TYR A 55 11.32 -7.67 10.07
CA TYR A 55 10.07 -6.93 9.84
C TYR A 55 9.27 -7.44 8.63
N GLY A 56 9.88 -8.25 7.75
CA GLY A 56 9.26 -8.69 6.50
C GLY A 56 9.27 -7.62 5.41
N PRO A 57 8.26 -7.58 4.52
CA PRO A 57 8.23 -6.65 3.40
C PRO A 57 8.20 -5.17 3.83
N PHE A 58 9.26 -4.43 3.52
CA PHE A 58 9.33 -2.98 3.64
C PHE A 58 9.04 -2.31 2.29
N LEU A 59 8.03 -1.45 2.24
CA LEU A 59 7.58 -0.81 1.00
C LEU A 59 8.55 0.31 0.55
N VAL A 60 9.14 0.15 -0.63
CA VAL A 60 10.18 1.06 -1.15
C VAL A 60 9.60 2.09 -2.11
N SER A 61 8.76 1.66 -3.06
CA SER A 61 8.15 2.56 -4.03
C SER A 61 6.73 2.14 -4.42
N VAL A 62 5.90 3.13 -4.78
CA VAL A 62 4.57 2.92 -5.36
C VAL A 62 4.41 3.87 -6.54
N ASN A 63 3.95 3.34 -7.67
CA ASN A 63 3.70 4.05 -8.92
C ASN A 63 4.88 4.92 -9.39
N GLY A 64 6.11 4.42 -9.20
CA GLY A 64 7.34 5.08 -9.61
C GLY A 64 7.88 6.13 -8.62
N VAL A 65 7.20 6.36 -7.49
CA VAL A 65 7.67 7.27 -6.43
C VAL A 65 8.25 6.46 -5.28
N ALA A 66 9.55 6.64 -5.02
CA ALA A 66 10.28 5.96 -3.97
C ALA A 66 10.41 6.84 -2.72
N GLY A 67 10.53 6.20 -1.55
CA GLY A 67 11.00 6.89 -0.35
C GLY A 67 12.47 7.33 -0.50
N ASN A 68 12.86 8.36 0.24
CA ASN A 68 14.20 8.93 0.23
C ASN A 68 14.70 9.13 1.66
N ASN A 69 15.74 8.37 2.04
CA ASN A 69 16.32 8.42 3.38
C ASN A 69 16.95 9.79 3.71
N THR A 70 17.53 10.48 2.71
CA THR A 70 18.16 11.79 2.94
C THR A 70 17.10 12.86 3.21
N GLU A 71 15.94 12.73 2.59
CA GLU A 71 14.80 13.65 2.74
C GLU A 71 13.80 13.17 3.80
N ASN A 72 14.07 12.04 4.46
CA ASN A 72 13.20 11.39 5.46
C ASN A 72 11.77 11.14 4.95
N THR A 73 11.63 10.65 3.72
CA THR A 73 10.34 10.28 3.13
C THR A 73 10.20 8.78 3.03
N PHE A 74 9.04 8.26 3.41
CA PHE A 74 8.70 6.84 3.38
C PHE A 74 7.22 6.64 3.06
N TRP A 75 6.86 5.41 2.66
CA TRP A 75 5.46 5.05 2.44
C TRP A 75 4.81 4.65 3.76
N GLU A 76 3.80 5.40 4.16
CA GLU A 76 2.98 5.10 5.33
C GLU A 76 1.78 4.23 4.96
N LEU A 77 1.51 3.21 5.77
CA LEU A 77 0.34 2.34 5.63
C LEU A 77 -0.77 2.82 6.57
N LEU A 78 -1.92 3.17 6.01
CA LEU A 78 -3.10 3.60 6.74
C LEU A 78 -4.28 2.67 6.43
N VAL A 79 -5.16 2.48 7.41
CA VAL A 79 -6.35 1.62 7.26
C VAL A 79 -7.59 2.43 7.59
N GLN A 80 -8.60 2.39 6.71
CA GLN A 80 -9.93 2.91 7.02
C GLN A 80 -10.76 1.80 7.68
N THR A 81 -11.17 2.01 8.92
CA THR A 81 -11.89 1.00 9.69
C THR A 81 -13.37 0.98 9.32
N GLY A 82 -13.72 0.18 8.29
CA GLY A 82 -15.11 -0.08 7.84
C GLY A 82 -15.80 1.12 7.19
N GLY A 83 -16.39 0.95 6.00
CA GLY A 83 -17.14 2.01 5.31
C GLY A 83 -16.46 3.39 5.35
N ASN A 84 -17.23 4.44 5.70
CA ASN A 84 -16.73 5.80 5.92
C ASN A 84 -16.08 6.02 7.30
N GLY A 85 -15.48 4.98 7.87
CA GLY A 85 -14.89 5.00 9.20
C GLY A 85 -13.61 5.82 9.28
N THR A 86 -13.04 5.86 10.49
CA THR A 86 -11.81 6.60 10.78
C THR A 86 -10.62 5.95 10.08
N THR A 87 -9.72 6.78 9.54
CA THR A 87 -8.41 6.33 9.09
C THR A 87 -7.48 6.23 10.30
N ILE A 88 -6.93 5.04 10.51
CA ILE A 88 -5.98 4.76 11.60
C ILE A 88 -4.61 4.38 11.05
N ARG A 89 -3.58 4.62 11.87
CA ARG A 89 -2.27 4.00 11.71
C ARG A 89 -2.31 2.64 12.40
N PRO A 90 -2.21 1.53 11.67
CA PRO A 90 -2.19 0.21 12.28
C PRO A 90 -0.85 0.00 13.02
N ASP A 91 -0.90 -0.73 14.13
CA ASP A 91 0.31 -1.15 14.84
C ASP A 91 0.95 -2.32 14.07
N VAL A 92 1.97 -2.02 13.26
CA VAL A 92 2.63 -2.97 12.34
C VAL A 92 4.15 -3.03 12.49
N GLY A 93 4.67 -2.70 13.69
CA GLY A 93 6.10 -2.71 14.02
C GLY A 93 6.62 -1.30 14.31
N GLU A 94 7.33 -1.14 15.43
CA GLU A 94 8.08 0.09 15.80
C GLU A 94 9.53 0.06 15.31
#